data_AF-A0A259BII7-F1
#
_entry.id   AF-A0A259BII7-F1
#
_cell.length_a   1.000
_cell.length_b   1.000
_cell.length_c   1.000
_cell.angle_alpha   90.00
_cell.angle_beta   90.00
_cell.angle_gamma   90.00
#
_symmetry.space_group_name_H-M   'P 1'
#
loop_
_entity.id
_entity.type
_entity.pdbx_description
1 polymer ?
#
loop_
_entity_poly.entity_id
_entity_poly.type
_entity_poly.pdbx_seq_one_letter_code
_entity_poly.pdbx_strand_id
1 'polypeptide(L)'
;MSDLPFSHFVRLADLPPEGRTFRIEPDARTLEALARHVDVVQIHAVCAQLKVQPTSGDGAHVTGEVAATVRQVSVVSLEAFDCDVTEFVDVQFVPESQIPAEPKGEEDEVEVNQPDP
;
A
#
# COMPACT_ATOMS: atom_id res chain seq x y z
N MET A 1 -0.13 -12.47 13.02
CA MET A 1 0.74 -11.46 12.40
C MET A 1 0.64 -11.68 10.91
N SER A 2 0.18 -10.68 10.16
CA SER A 2 -0.01 -10.80 8.71
C SER A 2 1.28 -11.26 8.03
N ASP A 3 1.17 -12.23 7.13
CA ASP A 3 2.26 -12.83 6.37
C ASP A 3 2.72 -11.87 5.25
N LEU A 4 3.20 -10.69 5.66
CA LEU A 4 3.69 -9.67 4.75
C LEU A 4 5.18 -9.90 4.49
N PRO A 5 5.64 -9.91 3.22
CA PRO A 5 7.04 -10.19 2.86
C PRO A 5 8.01 -9.07 3.26
N PHE A 6 7.49 -7.91 3.66
CA PHE A 6 8.27 -6.73 4.00
C PHE A 6 7.57 -5.88 5.07
N SER A 7 8.34 -5.24 5.93
CA SER A 7 7.85 -4.29 6.94
C SER A 7 8.94 -3.28 7.26
N HIS A 8 8.53 -2.02 7.48
CA HIS A 8 9.40 -0.94 7.93
C HIS A 8 8.86 -0.36 9.23
N PHE A 9 9.59 -0.53 10.33
CA PHE A 9 9.15 -0.11 11.66
C PHE A 9 9.63 1.32 11.96
N VAL A 10 8.68 2.17 12.35
CA VAL A 10 8.94 3.54 12.83
C VAL A 10 8.44 3.66 14.26
N ARG A 11 9.27 4.17 15.16
CA ARG A 11 8.86 4.47 16.54
C ARG A 11 8.39 5.93 16.60
N LEU A 12 7.15 6.13 17.05
CA LEU A 12 6.56 7.48 17.15
C LEU A 12 7.36 8.40 18.07
N ALA A 13 7.92 7.86 19.17
CA ALA A 13 8.73 8.62 20.11
C ALA A 13 10.02 9.20 19.51
N ASP A 14 10.49 8.65 18.38
CA ASP A 14 11.70 9.09 17.70
C ASP A 14 11.41 10.16 16.63
N LEU A 15 10.13 10.51 16.41
CA LEU A 15 9.70 11.50 15.42
C LEU A 15 9.57 12.89 16.02
N PRO A 16 10.02 13.94 15.32
CA PRO A 16 9.72 15.32 15.71
C PRO A 16 8.24 15.66 15.44
N PRO A 17 7.70 16.74 16.03
CA PRO A 17 6.30 17.14 15.84
C PRO A 17 5.91 17.39 14.38
N GLU A 18 6.81 17.93 13.56
CA GLU A 18 6.61 18.12 12.12
C GLU A 18 6.61 16.82 11.31
N GLY A 19 6.99 15.70 11.94
CA GLY A 19 7.19 14.39 11.34
C GLY A 19 8.49 14.26 10.56
N ARG A 20 8.67 13.11 9.92
CA ARG A 20 9.87 12.78 9.14
C ARG A 20 9.51 12.09 7.84
N THR A 21 10.24 12.41 6.78
CA THR A 21 10.16 11.69 5.50
C THR A 21 11.14 10.52 5.50
N PHE A 22 10.63 9.37 5.09
CA PHE A 22 11.35 8.12 4.92
C PHE A 22 11.39 7.78 3.44
N ARG A 23 12.58 7.44 2.95
CA ARG A 23 12.79 6.86 1.63
C ARG A 23 13.13 5.39 1.83
N ILE A 24 12.28 4.52 1.33
CA ILE A 24 12.37 3.07 1.54
C ILE A 24 12.59 2.40 0.18
N GLU A 25 13.72 1.71 0.05
CA GLU A 25 14.11 0.95 -1.13
C GLU A 25 14.43 -0.48 -0.69
N PRO A 26 13.55 -1.45 -0.95
CA PRO A 26 13.78 -2.84 -0.59
C PRO A 26 14.97 -3.43 -1.34
N ASP A 27 15.67 -4.38 -0.72
CA ASP A 27 16.73 -5.12 -1.40
C ASP A 27 16.17 -6.13 -2.42
N ALA A 28 17.04 -6.69 -3.26
CA ALA A 28 16.65 -7.63 -4.31
C ALA A 28 15.88 -8.85 -3.78
N ARG A 29 16.23 -9.36 -2.59
CA ARG A 29 15.55 -10.51 -1.98
C ARG A 29 14.12 -10.14 -1.58
N THR A 30 13.94 -8.95 -1.01
CA THR A 30 12.61 -8.43 -0.68
C THR A 30 11.79 -8.15 -1.93
N LEU A 31 12.39 -7.61 -3.00
CA LEU A 31 11.68 -7.39 -4.27
C LEU A 31 11.13 -8.70 -4.86
N GLU A 32 11.90 -9.79 -4.82
CA GLU A 32 11.40 -11.11 -5.23
C GLU A 32 10.26 -11.62 -4.34
N ALA A 33 10.34 -11.41 -3.03
CA ALA A 33 9.29 -11.82 -2.10
C ALA A 33 8.00 -11.00 -2.32
N LEU A 34 8.13 -9.69 -2.58
CA LEU A 34 7.03 -8.82 -2.96
C LEU A 34 6.40 -9.27 -4.27
N ALA A 35 7.18 -9.57 -5.30
CA ALA A 35 6.68 -10.03 -6.60
C ALA A 35 5.81 -11.29 -6.47
N ARG A 36 6.25 -12.26 -5.65
CA ARG A 36 5.47 -13.49 -5.35
C ARG A 36 4.21 -13.19 -4.54
N HIS A 37 4.27 -12.23 -3.62
CA HIS A 37 3.14 -11.89 -2.76
C HIS A 37 2.01 -11.18 -3.53
N VAL A 38 2.35 -10.32 -4.50
CA VAL A 38 1.37 -9.57 -5.31
C VAL A 38 1.09 -10.21 -6.67
N ASP A 39 1.62 -11.42 -6.91
CA ASP A 39 1.43 -12.22 -8.13
C ASP A 39 1.78 -11.50 -9.44
N VAL A 40 2.97 -10.90 -9.48
CA VAL A 40 3.56 -10.32 -10.71
C VAL A 40 4.81 -11.07 -11.12
N VAL A 41 5.17 -11.00 -12.41
CA VAL A 41 6.32 -11.74 -12.96
C VAL A 41 7.61 -11.31 -12.29
N GLN A 42 7.80 -10.01 -12.11
CA GLN A 42 8.98 -9.44 -11.47
C GLN A 42 8.70 -8.01 -11.00
N ILE A 43 9.37 -7.61 -9.93
CA ILE A 43 9.49 -6.21 -9.53
C ILE A 43 10.95 -5.81 -9.73
N HIS A 44 11.20 -4.85 -10.61
CA HIS A 44 12.56 -4.38 -10.93
C HIS A 44 13.07 -3.40 -9.89
N ALA A 45 12.19 -2.50 -9.43
CA ALA A 45 12.49 -1.49 -8.43
C ALA A 45 11.22 -1.07 -7.70
N VAL A 46 11.36 -0.73 -6.42
CA VAL A 46 10.32 -0.09 -5.60
C VAL A 46 10.99 1.01 -4.80
N CYS A 47 10.39 2.20 -4.79
CA CYS A 47 10.78 3.31 -3.94
C CYS A 47 9.52 3.90 -3.31
N ALA A 48 9.45 3.85 -1.98
CA ALA A 48 8.42 4.54 -1.22
C ALA A 48 9.02 5.82 -0.60
N GLN A 49 8.37 6.95 -0.84
CA GLN A 49 8.68 8.23 -0.19
C GLN A 49 7.49 8.60 0.69
N LEU A 50 7.61 8.31 1.99
CA LEU A 50 6.50 8.44 2.94
C LEU A 50 6.87 9.42 4.06
N LYS A 51 6.01 10.40 4.31
CA LYS A 51 6.07 11.28 5.46
C LYS A 51 5.21 10.69 6.59
N VAL A 52 5.84 10.42 7.73
CA VAL A 52 5.16 10.00 8.95
C VAL A 52 5.11 11.18 9.92
N GLN A 53 3.91 11.63 10.26
CA GLN A 53 3.68 12.73 11.18
C GLN A 53 2.93 12.23 12.42
N PRO A 54 3.45 12.39 13.64
CA PRO A 54 2.69 12.10 14.85
C PRO A 54 1.41 12.92 14.90
N THR A 55 0.30 12.31 15.32
CA THR A 55 -0.97 13.00 15.56
C THR A 55 -1.29 13.00 17.05
N SER A 56 -2.19 13.88 17.47
CA SER A 56 -2.73 13.87 18.83
C SER A 56 -3.28 12.48 19.19
N GLY A 57 -3.06 12.05 20.44
CA GLY A 57 -3.60 10.79 20.95
C GLY A 57 -2.84 9.54 20.52
N ASP A 58 -1.51 9.57 20.53
CA ASP A 58 -0.62 8.43 20.22
C ASP A 58 -0.82 7.80 18.83
N GLY A 59 -1.30 8.60 17.87
CA GLY A 59 -1.50 8.20 16.47
C GLY A 59 -0.41 8.72 15.53
N ALA A 60 -0.55 8.37 14.25
CA ALA A 60 0.31 8.86 13.18
C ALA A 60 -0.48 9.03 11.88
N HIS A 61 -0.13 10.05 11.09
CA HIS A 61 -0.58 10.22 9.72
C HIS A 61 0.57 9.92 8.78
N VAL A 62 0.35 8.99 7.85
CA VAL A 62 1.33 8.57 6.85
C VAL A 62 0.83 8.99 5.48
N THR A 63 1.58 9.87 4.83
CA THR A 63 1.28 10.35 3.48
C THR A 63 2.47 10.19 2.55
N GLY A 64 2.24 10.08 1.25
CA GLY A 64 3.32 10.09 0.26
C GLY A 64 3.00 9.27 -0.96
N GLU A 65 4.03 8.70 -1.57
CA GLU A 65 3.91 7.93 -2.80
C GLU A 65 4.77 6.66 -2.77
N VAL A 66 4.29 5.64 -3.46
CA VAL A 66 5.04 4.43 -3.77
C VAL A 66 5.13 4.34 -5.29
N ALA A 67 6.36 4.28 -5.79
CA ALA A 67 6.64 4.09 -7.21
C ALA A 67 7.34 2.74 -7.41
N ALA A 68 6.96 2.03 -8.47
CA ALA A 68 7.54 0.74 -8.81
C ALA A 68 7.61 0.53 -10.32
N THR A 69 8.64 -0.18 -10.78
CA THR A 69 8.71 -0.72 -12.14
C THR A 69 8.52 -2.22 -12.06
N VAL A 70 7.45 -2.74 -12.67
CA VAL A 70 7.04 -4.14 -12.58
C VAL A 70 6.97 -4.78 -13.96
N ARG A 71 7.25 -6.07 -14.03
CA ARG A 71 6.96 -6.91 -15.19
C ARG A 71 5.68 -7.68 -14.93
N GLN A 72 4.74 -7.60 -15.85
CA GLN A 72 3.45 -8.30 -15.77
C GLN A 72 3.08 -8.93 -17.12
N VAL A 73 2.10 -9.83 -17.09
CA VAL A 73 1.53 -10.43 -18.30
C VAL A 73 0.23 -9.72 -18.66
N SER A 74 0.12 -9.28 -19.91
CA SER A 74 -1.13 -8.71 -20.42
C SER A 74 -2.23 -9.77 -20.44
N VAL A 75 -3.39 -9.47 -19.89
CA VAL A 75 -4.55 -10.39 -19.94
C VAL A 75 -5.09 -10.56 -21.38
N VAL A 76 -4.83 -9.59 -22.26
CA VAL A 76 -5.33 -9.60 -23.64
C VAL A 76 -4.35 -10.31 -24.58
N SER A 77 -3.08 -9.89 -24.59
CA SER A 77 -2.08 -10.46 -25.50
C SER A 77 -1.36 -11.67 -24.92
N LEU A 78 -1.42 -11.87 -23.60
CA LEU A 78 -0.62 -12.87 -22.86
C LEU A 78 0.89 -12.67 -22.99
N GLU A 79 1.32 -11.47 -23.38
CA GLU A 79 2.74 -11.11 -23.49
C GLU A 79 3.22 -10.40 -22.22
N ALA A 80 4.47 -10.67 -21.85
CA ALA A 80 5.11 -10.02 -20.72
C ALA A 80 5.66 -8.65 -21.12
N PHE A 81 5.33 -7.61 -20.36
CA PHE A 81 5.81 -6.25 -20.57
C PHE A 81 6.16 -5.57 -19.24
N ASP A 82 7.01 -4.54 -19.31
CA ASP A 82 7.37 -3.72 -18.17
C ASP A 82 6.44 -2.51 -18.07
N CYS A 83 6.07 -2.13 -16.85
CA CYS A 83 5.14 -1.06 -16.55
C CYS A 83 5.59 -0.30 -15.30
N ASP A 84 5.46 1.02 -15.33
CA ASP A 84 5.66 1.85 -14.16
C ASP A 84 4.32 2.09 -13.47
N VAL A 85 4.31 1.89 -12.16
CA VAL A 85 3.15 2.09 -11.29
C VAL A 85 3.52 3.15 -10.26
N THR A 86 2.60 4.08 -10.00
CA THR A 86 2.72 5.07 -8.93
C THR A 86 1.40 5.16 -8.20
N GLU A 87 1.45 5.01 -6.89
CA GLU A 87 0.28 5.02 -6.02
C GLU A 87 0.51 5.97 -4.84
N PHE A 88 -0.49 6.80 -4.56
CA PHE A 88 -0.45 7.71 -3.41
C PHE A 88 -0.92 6.99 -2.16
N VAL A 89 -0.22 7.21 -1.06
CA VAL A 89 -0.54 6.67 0.26
C VAL A 89 -1.08 7.81 1.12
N ASP A 90 -2.23 7.58 1.75
CA ASP A 90 -2.80 8.43 2.79
C ASP A 90 -3.49 7.52 3.82
N VAL A 91 -2.83 7.31 4.95
CA VAL A 91 -3.28 6.36 5.98
C VAL A 91 -3.12 6.99 7.36
N GLN A 92 -4.17 6.87 8.19
CA GLN A 92 -4.12 7.29 9.58
C GLN A 92 -4.06 6.08 10.52
N PHE A 93 -3.01 6.04 11.33
CA PHE A 93 -2.83 5.08 12.41
C PHE A 93 -3.39 5.69 13.70
N VAL A 94 -4.31 4.98 14.34
CA VAL A 94 -4.91 5.36 15.61
C VAL A 94 -4.76 4.24 16.64
N PRO A 95 -4.79 4.53 17.94
CA PRO A 95 -4.87 3.49 18.97
C PRO A 95 -6.09 2.60 18.77
N GLU A 96 -5.99 1.34 19.18
CA GLU A 96 -7.07 0.35 19.02
C GLU A 96 -8.41 0.82 19.62
N SER A 97 -8.36 1.56 20.74
CA SER A 97 -9.54 2.14 21.39
C SER A 97 -10.28 3.20 20.56
N GLN A 98 -9.65 3.71 19.50
CA GLN A 98 -10.19 4.77 18.63
C GLN A 98 -10.51 4.25 17.21
N ILE A 99 -10.31 2.95 16.95
CA ILE A 99 -10.73 2.35 15.68
C ILE A 99 -12.27 2.42 15.61
N PRO A 100 -12.86 3.10 14.61
CA PRO A 100 -14.30 3.11 14.45
C PRO A 100 -14.82 1.68 14.32
N ALA A 101 -15.92 1.36 15.00
CA ALA A 101 -16.61 0.09 14.75
C ALA A 101 -16.99 0.04 13.26
N GLU A 102 -16.71 -1.07 12.60
CA GLU A 102 -17.02 -1.24 11.17
C GLU A 102 -18.48 -0.83 10.90
N PRO A 103 -18.75 0.03 9.90
CA PRO A 103 -20.11 0.20 9.44
C PRO A 103 -20.57 -1.17 8.96
N LYS A 104 -21.64 -1.71 9.56
CA LYS A 104 -22.34 -2.86 8.99
C LYS A 104 -22.78 -2.42 7.59
N GLY A 105 -22.11 -2.92 6.56
CA GLY A 105 -22.46 -2.65 5.18
C GLY A 105 -23.91 -3.07 4.96
N GLU A 106 -24.77 -2.11 4.67
CA GLU A 106 -26.00 -2.37 3.95
C GLU A 106 -25.55 -2.87 2.58
N GLU A 107 -25.86 -4.12 2.30
CA GLU A 107 -25.74 -4.77 1.01
C GLU A 107 -26.64 -4.02 0.01
N ASP A 108 -26.11 -2.98 -0.61
CA ASP A 108 -26.73 -2.35 -1.77
C ASP A 108 -26.71 -3.36 -2.92
N GLU A 109 -27.80 -4.11 -3.08
CA GLU A 109 -28.09 -4.89 -4.27
C GLU A 109 -28.10 -3.92 -5.48
N VAL A 110 -26.98 -3.87 -6.21
CA VAL A 110 -26.93 -3.25 -7.52
C VAL A 110 -27.72 -4.14 -8.49
N GLU A 111 -29.01 -3.82 -8.67
CA GLU A 111 -29.85 -4.42 -9.72
C GLU A 111 -29.25 -4.05 -11.08
N VAL A 112 -28.47 -4.98 -11.64
CA VAL A 112 -27.93 -4.87 -13.00
C VAL A 112 -29.12 -5.02 -13.96
N ASN A 113 -29.68 -3.89 -14.38
CA ASN A 113 -30.68 -3.85 -15.43
C ASN A 113 -30.03 -4.29 -16.75
N GLN A 114 -30.15 -5.58 -17.07
CA GLN A 114 -29.74 -6.12 -18.37
C GLN A 114 -30.73 -5.60 -19.43
N PRO A 115 -30.26 -4.97 -20.52
CA PRO A 115 -31.15 -4.62 -21.61
C PRO A 115 -31.63 -5.91 -22.31
N ASP A 116 -32.95 -6.00 -22.52
CA ASP A 116 -33.63 -7.13 -23.18
C ASP A 116 -33.10 -7.40 -24.62
N PRO A 117 -33.11 -8.67 -25.08
CA PRO A 117 -32.53 -9.13 -26.36
C PRO A 117 -33.29 -8.70 -27.62
#